data_AF-A0A2W0BET5-F1
#
_entry.id   AF-A0A2W0BET5-F1
#
_cell.length_a   1.000
_cell.length_b   1.000
_cell.length_c   1.000
_cell.angle_alpha   90.00
_cell.angle_beta   90.00
_cell.angle_gamma   90.00
#
_symmetry.space_group_name_H-M   'P 1'
#
loop_
_entity.id
_entity.type
_entity.pdbx_description
1 polymer ?
#
loop_
_entity_poly.entity_id
_entity_poly.type
_entity_poly.pdbx_seq_one_letter_code
_entity_poly.pdbx_strand_id
1 'polypeptide(L)'
;MIRRKISAAVAIEKQRFTIRASASRLDKGLLAIPQKFRHWFPYEKGQIEVVFDDEDKASLLTFHPFDPTVKENRIFGLRKWFSKRAVREGDLISIIVENPNKHLFRISLDRYVLERQEQRARENLRSAQIDSDVEAELATLSRIKRKKPREIAREELLRIAERSSRQPRPSVFPSAGERHEGVPPPIRVLLRELHDGKCQLCSFTFEKRNREPYFEIHHLDPSIGHHPSNLLVLCPNCHAQFEHATVTNFTWTHNWLIGLTINGKRLSVRQPLANDSLRRTLLGFAIVFAISRIVHISNFRMNRNS
;
A
#
# COMPACT_ATOMS: atom_id res chain seq x y z
N MET A 1 -36.45 -29.44 29.82
CA MET A 1 -36.36 -28.31 28.87
C MET A 1 -35.24 -27.38 29.33
N ILE A 2 -34.03 -27.56 28.79
CA ILE A 2 -32.81 -26.90 29.28
C ILE A 2 -32.68 -25.53 28.59
N ARG A 3 -32.91 -24.44 29.33
CA ARG A 3 -32.68 -23.07 28.86
C ARG A 3 -31.17 -22.80 28.76
N ARG A 4 -30.62 -22.87 27.55
CA ARG A 4 -29.28 -22.34 27.23
C ARG A 4 -29.28 -20.82 27.47
N LYS A 5 -28.59 -20.36 28.52
CA LYS A 5 -28.22 -18.96 28.69
C LYS A 5 -27.14 -18.63 27.64
N ILE A 6 -27.52 -17.95 26.57
CA ILE A 6 -26.57 -17.30 25.66
C ILE A 6 -26.08 -16.05 26.39
N SER A 7 -24.88 -16.08 26.95
CA SER A 7 -24.23 -14.89 27.49
C SER A 7 -23.81 -14.00 26.32
N ALA A 8 -24.54 -12.93 26.07
CA ALA A 8 -24.09 -11.88 25.16
C ALA A 8 -22.82 -11.24 25.75
N ALA A 9 -21.67 -11.52 25.15
CA ALA A 9 -20.44 -10.81 25.47
C ALA A 9 -20.60 -9.37 24.98
N VAL A 10 -20.86 -8.44 25.90
CA VAL A 10 -20.87 -7.01 25.63
C VAL A 10 -19.44 -6.63 25.21
N ALA A 11 -19.27 -6.17 23.97
CA ALA A 11 -18.00 -5.69 23.48
C ALA A 11 -17.63 -4.43 24.27
N ILE A 12 -16.67 -4.56 25.19
CA ILE A 12 -16.13 -3.42 25.92
C ILE A 12 -15.36 -2.56 24.91
N GLU A 13 -15.77 -1.31 24.75
CA GLU A 13 -15.07 -0.35 23.91
C GLU A 13 -13.64 -0.18 24.44
N LYS A 14 -12.64 -0.51 23.61
CA LYS A 14 -11.23 -0.45 24.02
C LYS A 14 -10.80 1.01 24.16
N GLN A 15 -10.31 1.38 25.33
CA GLN A 15 -9.78 2.71 25.59
C GLN A 15 -8.42 2.88 24.89
N ARG A 16 -8.26 3.98 24.14
CA ARG A 16 -7.04 4.28 23.38
C ARG A 16 -6.57 5.72 23.60
N PHE A 17 -5.26 5.91 23.68
CA PHE A 17 -4.62 7.22 23.59
C PHE A 17 -3.31 7.15 22.82
N THR A 18 -2.80 8.32 22.43
CA THR A 18 -1.55 8.44 21.67
C THR A 18 -0.62 9.43 22.37
N ILE A 19 0.68 9.12 22.37
CA ILE A 19 1.74 9.96 22.91
C ILE A 19 2.82 10.17 21.86
N ARG A 20 3.47 11.35 21.90
CA ARG A 20 4.59 11.67 21.03
C ARG A 20 5.90 11.23 21.69
N ALA A 21 6.72 10.48 20.97
CA ALA A 21 8.05 10.10 21.41
C ALA A 21 8.98 11.33 21.48
N SER A 22 9.80 11.43 22.53
CA SER A 22 10.83 12.46 22.70
C SER A 22 12.21 11.82 22.83
N ALA A 23 13.26 12.50 22.36
CA ALA A 23 14.63 11.96 22.35
C ALA A 23 15.06 11.44 23.74
N SER A 24 14.86 12.24 24.80
CA SER A 24 15.22 11.87 26.17
C SER A 24 14.59 10.55 26.65
N ARG A 25 13.36 10.25 26.20
CA ARG A 25 12.62 9.05 26.60
C ARG A 25 13.05 7.83 25.81
N LEU A 26 13.35 8.02 24.52
CA LEU A 26 13.91 6.99 23.66
C LEU A 26 15.26 6.51 24.19
N ASP A 27 16.15 7.44 24.56
CA ASP A 27 17.48 7.11 25.11
C ASP A 27 17.38 6.31 26.41
N LYS A 28 16.44 6.69 27.27
CA LYS A 28 16.16 6.01 28.54
C LYS A 28 15.39 4.69 28.36
N GLY A 29 14.89 4.39 27.16
CA GLY A 29 14.12 3.17 26.89
C GLY A 29 12.81 3.09 27.67
N LEU A 30 12.12 4.23 27.84
CA LEU A 30 10.87 4.30 28.60
C LEU A 30 9.83 5.18 27.90
N LEU A 31 8.56 5.03 28.26
CA LEU A 31 7.48 5.94 27.89
C LEU A 31 6.95 6.68 29.11
N ALA A 32 6.75 7.99 28.95
CA ALA A 32 6.08 8.84 29.92
C ALA A 32 4.60 8.91 29.58
N ILE A 33 3.75 8.55 30.53
CA ILE A 33 2.30 8.55 30.39
C ILE A 33 1.73 9.82 31.03
N PRO A 34 1.02 10.66 30.26
CA PRO A 34 0.39 11.87 30.78
C PRO A 34 -0.53 11.58 31.98
N GLN A 35 -0.51 12.48 32.98
CA GLN A 35 -1.28 12.34 34.22
C GLN A 35 -2.78 12.07 33.99
N LYS A 36 -3.39 12.66 32.96
CA LYS A 36 -4.81 12.47 32.62
C LYS A 36 -5.18 11.00 32.35
N PHE A 37 -4.23 10.14 31.97
CA PHE A 37 -4.44 8.72 31.73
C PHE A 37 -4.05 7.83 32.92
N ARG A 38 -3.70 8.41 34.09
CA ARG A 38 -3.26 7.66 35.28
C ARG A 38 -4.23 6.55 35.68
N HIS A 39 -5.53 6.82 35.61
CA HIS A 39 -6.58 5.89 36.01
C HIS A 39 -6.70 4.65 35.11
N TRP A 40 -5.97 4.59 33.98
CA TRP A 40 -5.94 3.42 33.08
C TRP A 40 -4.85 2.42 33.46
N PHE A 41 -4.01 2.75 34.43
CA PHE A 41 -2.85 1.95 34.84
C PHE A 41 -2.95 1.55 36.32
N PRO A 42 -2.17 0.53 36.76
CA PRO A 42 -2.08 0.17 38.17
C PRO A 42 -1.70 1.36 39.06
N TYR A 43 -2.18 1.38 40.31
CA TYR A 43 -1.79 2.40 41.28
C TYR A 43 -0.44 2.12 41.94
N GLU A 44 0.00 0.87 41.90
CA GLU A 44 1.24 0.40 42.51
C GLU A 44 2.32 0.15 41.46
N LYS A 45 3.58 0.19 41.91
CA LYS A 45 4.73 -0.21 41.09
C LYS A 45 4.67 -1.72 40.86
N GLY A 46 4.83 -2.16 39.62
CA GLY A 46 4.73 -3.59 39.30
C GLY A 46 5.11 -3.92 37.87
N GLN A 47 4.76 -5.13 37.45
CA GLN A 47 4.83 -5.55 36.05
C GLN A 47 3.47 -5.37 35.38
N ILE A 48 3.49 -5.00 34.11
CA ILE A 48 2.31 -4.97 33.23
C ILE A 48 2.59 -5.85 32.00
N GLU A 49 1.53 -6.40 31.43
CA GLU A 49 1.63 -7.17 30.19
C GLU A 49 1.47 -6.22 28.99
N VAL A 50 2.42 -6.27 28.06
CA VAL A 50 2.42 -5.44 26.86
C VAL A 50 2.56 -6.28 25.60
N VAL A 51 1.63 -6.11 24.68
CA VAL A 51 1.72 -6.63 23.31
C VAL A 51 2.16 -5.51 22.39
N PHE A 52 3.16 -5.77 21.53
CA PHE A 52 3.69 -4.77 20.61
C PHE A 52 3.09 -4.90 19.21
N ASP A 53 2.64 -3.77 18.65
CA ASP A 53 2.17 -3.67 17.26
C ASP A 53 1.14 -4.76 16.88
N ASP A 54 1.47 -5.59 15.88
CA ASP A 54 0.71 -6.76 15.40
C ASP A 54 1.26 -8.10 15.93
N GLU A 55 2.05 -8.09 17.00
CA GLU A 55 2.53 -9.32 17.65
C GLU A 55 1.43 -9.96 18.50
N ASP A 56 1.53 -11.29 18.70
CA ASP A 56 0.61 -12.07 19.54
C ASP A 56 1.17 -12.31 20.95
N LYS A 57 2.48 -12.20 21.12
CA LYS A 57 3.16 -12.51 22.38
C LYS A 57 3.23 -11.27 23.28
N ALA A 58 2.71 -11.40 24.49
CA ALA A 58 2.89 -10.39 25.53
C ALA A 58 4.32 -10.42 26.10
N SER A 59 4.84 -9.24 26.41
CA SER A 59 6.08 -9.00 27.13
C SER A 59 5.76 -8.37 28.49
N LEU A 60 6.46 -8.79 29.55
CA LEU A 60 6.34 -8.16 30.86
C LEU A 60 7.23 -6.92 30.91
N LEU A 61 6.64 -5.77 31.20
CA LEU A 61 7.34 -4.49 31.35
C LEU A 61 7.17 -3.93 32.75
N THR A 62 8.18 -3.21 33.22
CA THR A 62 8.13 -2.56 34.53
C THR A 62 7.36 -1.24 34.43
N PHE A 63 6.33 -1.09 35.27
CA PHE A 63 5.52 0.11 35.38
C PHE A 63 5.79 0.82 36.72
N HIS A 64 6.02 2.13 36.64
CA HIS A 64 6.07 3.01 37.81
C HIS A 64 4.85 3.94 37.77
N PRO A 65 4.01 3.95 38.82
CA PRO A 65 2.86 4.83 38.91
C PRO A 65 3.29 6.29 39.03
N PHE A 66 2.30 7.17 38.98
CA PHE A 66 2.47 8.62 39.05
C PHE A 66 3.34 9.03 40.24
N ASP A 67 4.42 9.73 39.95
CA ASP A 67 5.33 10.34 40.92
C ASP A 67 5.01 11.84 41.04
N PRO A 68 4.66 12.38 42.21
CA PRO A 68 4.36 13.82 42.37
C PRO A 68 5.51 14.75 41.96
N THR A 69 6.75 14.28 42.06
CA THR A 69 7.96 15.05 41.70
C THR A 69 8.12 15.15 40.19
N VAL A 70 7.95 14.02 39.49
CA VAL A 70 8.16 13.92 38.04
C VAL A 70 6.86 14.18 37.23
N LYS A 71 5.71 14.13 37.89
CA LYS A 71 4.36 14.39 37.37
C LYS A 71 3.92 13.48 36.21
N GLU A 72 4.34 12.22 36.21
CA GLU A 72 4.03 11.26 35.15
C GLU A 72 4.06 9.81 35.64
N ASN A 73 3.35 8.91 34.93
CA ASN A 73 3.59 7.47 35.05
C ASN A 73 4.65 7.03 34.03
N ARG A 74 5.38 5.95 34.29
CA ARG A 74 6.48 5.51 33.43
C ARG A 74 6.41 4.01 33.12
N ILE A 75 6.52 3.65 31.85
CA ILE A 75 6.68 2.27 31.39
C ILE A 75 8.12 2.09 30.93
N PHE A 76 8.86 1.18 31.55
CA PHE A 76 10.26 0.89 31.26
C PHE A 76 10.42 -0.38 30.43
N GLY A 77 11.63 -0.61 29.90
CA GLY A 77 11.97 -1.84 29.17
C GLY A 77 11.68 -1.77 27.67
N LEU A 78 11.51 -0.57 27.11
CA LEU A 78 11.10 -0.37 25.71
C LEU A 78 12.27 -0.22 24.74
N ARG A 79 13.53 -0.21 25.22
CA ARG A 79 14.72 0.02 24.38
C ARG A 79 14.82 -0.96 23.21
N LYS A 80 14.56 -2.26 23.45
CA LYS A 80 14.60 -3.29 22.40
C LYS A 80 13.53 -3.04 21.34
N TRP A 81 12.30 -2.69 21.75
CA TRP A 81 11.22 -2.38 20.82
C TRP A 81 11.47 -1.10 20.04
N PHE A 82 11.94 -0.03 20.69
CA PHE A 82 12.34 1.22 20.03
C PHE A 82 13.40 0.98 18.96
N SER A 83 14.44 0.21 19.27
CA SER A 83 15.48 -0.14 18.31
C SER A 83 14.93 -1.01 17.16
N LYS A 84 14.16 -2.06 17.47
CA LYS A 84 13.55 -2.95 16.48
C LYS A 84 12.66 -2.20 15.49
N ARG A 85 11.90 -1.22 15.96
CA ARG A 85 10.99 -0.41 15.12
C ARG A 85 11.61 0.90 14.63
N ALA A 86 12.89 1.12 14.92
CA ALA A 86 13.63 2.33 14.62
C ALA A 86 12.87 3.60 15.02
N VAL A 87 12.23 3.62 16.20
CA VAL A 87 11.41 4.73 16.71
C VAL A 87 12.25 6.00 16.79
N ARG A 88 11.70 7.12 16.32
CA ARG A 88 12.35 8.43 16.25
C ARG A 88 11.63 9.45 17.10
N GLU A 89 12.33 10.51 17.47
CA GLU A 89 11.70 11.67 18.07
C GLU A 89 10.58 12.20 17.15
N GLY A 90 9.45 12.56 17.75
CA GLY A 90 8.28 13.04 17.05
C GLY A 90 7.31 11.95 16.60
N ASP A 91 7.70 10.66 16.62
CA ASP A 91 6.79 9.55 16.31
C ASP A 91 5.59 9.51 17.25
N LEU A 92 4.46 9.05 16.73
CA LEU A 92 3.25 8.80 17.51
C LEU A 92 3.18 7.33 17.92
N ILE A 93 3.02 7.11 19.23
CA ILE A 93 2.88 5.78 19.84
C ILE A 93 1.49 5.71 20.45
N SER A 94 0.69 4.77 19.97
CA SER A 94 -0.63 4.49 20.51
C SER A 94 -0.56 3.43 21.60
N ILE A 95 -1.34 3.64 22.65
CA ILE A 95 -1.52 2.70 23.76
C ILE A 95 -3.01 2.38 23.86
N ILE A 96 -3.34 1.09 23.82
CA ILE A 96 -4.70 0.56 23.89
C ILE A 96 -4.80 -0.33 25.13
N VAL A 97 -5.83 -0.14 25.94
CA VAL A 97 -6.12 -1.02 27.07
C VAL A 97 -6.88 -2.24 26.54
N GLU A 98 -6.22 -3.39 26.52
CA GLU A 98 -6.78 -4.64 25.99
C GLU A 98 -7.56 -5.39 27.07
N ASN A 99 -6.99 -5.47 28.29
CA ASN A 99 -7.66 -6.04 29.45
C ASN A 99 -7.23 -5.30 30.73
N PRO A 100 -8.08 -4.42 31.29
CA PRO A 100 -7.71 -3.61 32.46
C PRO A 100 -7.46 -4.48 33.71
N ASN A 101 -8.21 -5.56 33.88
CA ASN A 101 -8.10 -6.45 35.04
C ASN A 101 -6.79 -7.25 35.06
N LYS A 102 -6.23 -7.53 33.88
CA LYS A 102 -4.93 -8.19 33.73
C LYS A 102 -3.78 -7.21 33.51
N HIS A 103 -4.06 -5.90 33.50
CA HIS A 103 -3.10 -4.87 33.14
C HIS A 103 -2.40 -5.18 31.80
N LEU A 104 -3.20 -5.64 30.83
CA LEU A 104 -2.76 -5.96 29.47
C LEU A 104 -2.99 -4.75 28.56
N PHE A 105 -1.90 -4.27 27.96
CA PHE A 105 -1.89 -3.14 27.06
C PHE A 105 -1.33 -3.53 25.69
N ARG A 106 -1.77 -2.85 24.64
CA ARG A 106 -1.12 -2.88 23.34
C ARG A 106 -0.41 -1.56 23.10
N ILE A 107 0.88 -1.62 22.82
CA ILE A 107 1.70 -0.46 22.43
C ILE A 107 2.01 -0.60 20.95
N SER A 108 1.71 0.40 20.15
CA SER A 108 1.91 0.37 18.71
C SER A 108 2.53 1.65 18.18
N LEU A 109 3.46 1.52 17.26
CA LEU A 109 4.00 2.66 16.51
C LEU A 109 3.05 2.97 15.34
N ASP A 110 2.44 4.15 15.34
CA ASP A 110 1.38 4.48 14.38
C ASP A 110 1.84 4.34 12.92
N ARG A 111 3.07 4.82 12.61
CA ARG A 111 3.62 4.66 11.25
C ARG A 111 3.81 3.21 10.85
N TYR A 112 4.27 2.35 11.76
CA TYR A 112 4.44 0.92 11.48
C TYR A 112 3.10 0.23 11.23
N VAL A 113 2.07 0.57 12.00
CA VAL A 113 0.72 0.04 11.79
C VAL A 113 0.19 0.44 10.42
N LEU A 114 0.36 1.70 10.02
CA LEU A 114 -0.04 2.18 8.69
C LEU A 114 0.73 1.48 7.57
N GLU A 115 2.05 1.32 7.71
CA GLU A 115 2.89 0.60 6.74
C GLU A 115 2.43 -0.86 6.57
N ARG A 116 2.12 -1.55 7.68
CA ARG A 116 1.62 -2.94 7.64
C ARG A 116 0.23 -3.04 7.01
N GLN A 117 -0.67 -2.10 7.33
CA GLN A 117 -2.00 -2.05 6.70
C GLN A 117 -1.90 -1.78 5.20
N GLU A 118 -1.04 -0.86 4.78
CA GLU A 118 -0.77 -0.59 3.37
C GLU A 118 -0.22 -1.83 2.65
N GLN A 119 0.70 -2.56 3.29
CA GLN A 119 1.25 -3.78 2.72
C GLN A 119 0.19 -4.88 2.57
N ARG A 120 -0.61 -5.14 3.62
CA ARG A 120 -1.70 -6.14 3.55
C ARG A 120 -2.72 -5.78 2.47
N ALA A 121 -3.13 -4.52 2.39
CA ALA A 121 -4.07 -4.08 1.35
C ALA A 121 -3.50 -4.26 -0.06
N ARG A 122 -2.20 -4.04 -0.26
CA ARG A 122 -1.54 -4.33 -1.55
C ARG A 122 -1.46 -5.81 -1.87
N GLU A 123 -1.18 -6.66 -0.88
CA GLU A 123 -1.13 -8.11 -1.06
C GLU A 123 -2.53 -8.62 -1.46
N ASN A 124 -3.55 -8.21 -0.71
CA ASN A 124 -4.95 -8.53 -1.01
C ASN A 124 -5.37 -8.02 -2.40
N LEU A 125 -5.03 -6.78 -2.75
CA LEU A 125 -5.33 -6.21 -4.07
C LEU A 125 -4.74 -7.05 -5.20
N ARG A 126 -3.54 -7.63 -5.02
CA ARG A 126 -2.88 -8.44 -6.05
C ARG A 126 -3.44 -9.85 -6.15
N SER A 127 -3.86 -10.43 -5.03
CA SER A 127 -4.41 -11.79 -4.99
C SER A 127 -5.91 -11.83 -5.26
N ALA A 128 -6.59 -10.69 -5.31
CA ALA A 128 -8.03 -10.60 -5.54
C ALA A 128 -8.45 -11.25 -6.87
N GLN A 129 -9.50 -12.07 -6.81
CA GLN A 129 -10.01 -12.85 -7.94
C GLN A 129 -11.26 -12.24 -8.58
N ILE A 130 -11.85 -11.21 -7.97
CA ILE A 130 -13.04 -10.52 -8.46
C ILE A 130 -12.89 -9.01 -8.32
N ASP A 131 -13.60 -8.25 -9.16
CA ASP A 131 -13.47 -6.79 -9.23
C ASP A 131 -13.86 -6.09 -7.92
N SER A 132 -14.88 -6.59 -7.21
CA SER A 132 -15.35 -6.00 -5.95
C SER A 132 -14.30 -6.01 -4.85
N ASP A 133 -13.50 -7.07 -4.78
CA ASP A 133 -12.41 -7.18 -3.80
C ASP A 133 -11.29 -6.19 -4.14
N VAL A 134 -10.97 -6.05 -5.42
CA VAL A 134 -9.98 -5.06 -5.88
C VAL A 134 -10.45 -3.64 -5.56
N GLU A 135 -11.73 -3.33 -5.81
CA GLU A 135 -12.33 -2.03 -5.50
C GLU A 135 -12.24 -1.72 -3.98
N ALA A 136 -12.56 -2.69 -3.13
CA ALA A 136 -12.49 -2.55 -1.68
C ALA A 136 -11.05 -2.31 -1.18
N GLU A 137 -10.08 -3.03 -1.73
CA GLU A 137 -8.67 -2.87 -1.36
C GLU A 137 -8.07 -1.57 -1.92
N LEU A 138 -8.47 -1.16 -3.13
CA LEU A 138 -8.10 0.13 -3.70
C LEU A 138 -8.65 1.29 -2.87
N ALA A 139 -9.90 1.20 -2.41
CA ALA A 139 -10.49 2.17 -1.49
C ALA A 139 -9.75 2.20 -0.14
N THR A 140 -9.34 1.04 0.37
CA THR A 140 -8.53 0.93 1.59
C THR A 140 -7.18 1.64 1.44
N LEU A 141 -6.47 1.40 0.34
CA LEU A 141 -5.21 2.09 0.02
C LEU A 141 -5.39 3.60 -0.15
N SER A 142 -6.46 4.03 -0.82
CA SER A 142 -6.82 5.44 -0.99
C SER A 142 -6.99 6.13 0.37
N ARG A 143 -7.70 5.50 1.31
CA ARG A 143 -7.90 6.01 2.67
C ARG A 143 -6.60 6.07 3.47
N ILE A 144 -5.79 5.01 3.46
CA ILE A 144 -4.52 4.94 4.19
C ILE A 144 -3.56 6.03 3.71
N LYS A 145 -3.43 6.19 2.39
CA LYS A 145 -2.49 7.13 1.78
C LYS A 145 -3.04 8.55 1.62
N ARG A 146 -4.33 8.75 1.90
CA ARG A 146 -5.04 10.03 1.71
C ARG A 146 -4.91 10.57 0.28
N LYS A 147 -5.05 9.69 -0.71
CA LYS A 147 -4.98 10.01 -2.15
C LYS A 147 -6.25 9.57 -2.86
N LYS A 148 -6.55 10.15 -4.01
CA LYS A 148 -7.71 9.72 -4.81
C LYS A 148 -7.49 8.30 -5.35
N PRO A 149 -8.55 7.47 -5.50
CA PRO A 149 -8.41 6.11 -6.04
C PRO A 149 -7.67 6.08 -7.38
N ARG A 150 -7.96 7.00 -8.31
CA ARG A 150 -7.19 7.23 -9.54
C ARG A 150 -5.67 7.39 -9.36
N GLU A 151 -5.23 8.11 -8.35
CA GLU A 151 -3.79 8.30 -8.10
C GLU A 151 -3.15 7.01 -7.57
N ILE A 152 -3.86 6.27 -6.72
CA ILE A 152 -3.43 4.94 -6.27
C ILE A 152 -3.39 3.98 -7.45
N ALA A 153 -4.40 3.98 -8.31
CA ALA A 153 -4.46 3.12 -9.47
C ALA A 153 -3.27 3.33 -10.40
N ARG A 154 -2.92 4.61 -10.64
CA ARG A 154 -1.72 5.02 -11.37
C ARG A 154 -0.43 4.48 -10.74
N GLU A 155 -0.27 4.65 -9.43
CA GLU A 155 0.92 4.18 -8.70
C GLU A 155 1.07 2.66 -8.71
N GLU A 156 -0.02 1.92 -8.52
CA GLU A 156 -0.01 0.46 -8.53
C GLU A 156 0.26 -0.09 -9.94
N LEU A 157 -0.32 0.50 -11.00
CA LEU A 157 -0.01 0.10 -12.39
C LEU A 157 1.46 0.34 -12.74
N LEU A 158 2.05 1.47 -12.32
CA LEU A 158 3.49 1.72 -12.48
C LEU A 158 4.32 0.67 -11.73
N ARG A 159 3.94 0.35 -10.49
CA ARG A 159 4.64 -0.68 -9.71
C ARG A 159 4.54 -2.06 -10.38
N ILE A 160 3.39 -2.40 -10.97
CA ILE A 160 3.22 -3.64 -11.73
C ILE A 160 4.14 -3.60 -12.95
N ALA A 161 4.13 -2.52 -13.73
CA ALA A 161 4.99 -2.37 -14.91
C ALA A 161 6.49 -2.44 -14.57
N GLU A 162 6.93 -1.87 -13.45
CA GLU A 162 8.33 -1.92 -13.00
C GLU A 162 8.78 -3.31 -12.55
N ARG A 163 7.87 -4.13 -12.02
CA ARG A 163 8.18 -5.49 -11.51
C ARG A 163 7.99 -6.57 -12.56
N SER A 164 7.14 -6.33 -13.54
CA SER A 164 6.83 -7.29 -14.59
C SER A 164 7.93 -7.23 -15.63
N SER A 165 8.59 -8.34 -15.89
CA SER A 165 9.46 -8.41 -17.05
C SER A 165 8.58 -8.49 -18.31
N ARG A 166 8.93 -7.73 -19.36
CA ARG A 166 8.33 -7.91 -20.71
C ARG A 166 8.94 -9.14 -21.39
N GLN A 167 8.98 -10.26 -20.69
CA GLN A 167 9.50 -11.49 -21.28
C GLN A 167 8.41 -12.12 -22.15
N PRO A 168 8.78 -12.68 -23.31
CA PRO A 168 7.87 -13.50 -24.08
C PRO A 168 7.30 -14.59 -23.19
N ARG A 169 5.99 -14.78 -23.24
CA ARG A 169 5.37 -15.96 -22.63
C ARG A 169 5.93 -17.21 -23.30
N PRO A 170 6.17 -18.28 -22.55
CA PRO A 170 6.34 -19.60 -23.15
C PRO A 170 5.16 -19.84 -24.09
N SER A 171 5.44 -20.23 -25.33
CA SER A 171 4.41 -20.59 -26.31
C SER A 171 3.68 -21.83 -25.80
N VAL A 172 2.57 -21.64 -25.10
CA VAL A 172 1.61 -22.71 -24.85
C VAL A 172 0.76 -22.78 -26.12
N PHE A 173 0.81 -23.90 -26.83
CA PHE A 173 -0.10 -24.13 -27.94
C PHE A 173 -1.53 -24.12 -27.35
N PRO A 174 -2.38 -23.14 -27.70
CA PRO A 174 -3.71 -23.08 -27.14
C PRO A 174 -4.45 -24.34 -27.57
N SER A 175 -4.99 -25.06 -26.58
CA SER A 175 -5.90 -26.16 -26.87
C SER A 175 -7.13 -25.61 -27.60
N ALA A 176 -7.64 -26.35 -28.60
CA ALA A 176 -8.80 -25.94 -29.39
C ALA A 176 -10.06 -25.84 -28.51
N GLY A 177 -10.23 -24.70 -27.84
CA GLY A 177 -11.24 -24.49 -26.80
C GLY A 177 -10.88 -23.44 -25.74
N GLU A 178 -9.62 -22.99 -25.66
CA GLU A 178 -9.22 -21.96 -24.70
C GLU A 178 -9.81 -20.60 -25.04
N ARG A 179 -10.73 -20.15 -24.17
CA ARG A 179 -11.21 -18.77 -24.11
C ARG A 179 -10.00 -17.84 -23.97
N HIS A 180 -10.00 -16.73 -24.71
CA HIS A 180 -9.03 -15.64 -24.54
C HIS A 180 -8.76 -15.39 -23.05
N GLU A 181 -7.49 -15.47 -22.64
CA GLU A 181 -7.08 -15.24 -21.26
C GLU A 181 -7.48 -13.82 -20.84
N GLY A 182 -8.46 -13.73 -19.95
CA GLY A 182 -8.94 -12.46 -19.42
C GLY A 182 -7.84 -11.73 -18.65
N VAL A 183 -7.79 -10.41 -18.79
CA VAL A 183 -6.88 -9.58 -17.98
C VAL A 183 -7.24 -9.75 -16.50
N PRO A 184 -6.26 -10.02 -15.62
CA PRO A 184 -6.51 -10.23 -14.19
C PRO A 184 -7.32 -9.08 -13.58
N PRO A 185 -8.28 -9.37 -12.68
CA PRO A 185 -9.12 -8.37 -12.01
C PRO A 185 -8.33 -7.17 -11.46
N PRO A 186 -7.17 -7.35 -10.79
CA PRO A 186 -6.39 -6.22 -10.29
C PRO A 186 -6.02 -5.23 -11.38
N ILE A 187 -5.49 -5.71 -12.52
CA ILE A 187 -5.07 -4.85 -13.62
C ILE A 187 -6.28 -4.21 -14.30
N ARG A 188 -7.36 -4.96 -14.51
CA ARG A 188 -8.58 -4.47 -15.15
C ARG A 188 -9.23 -3.33 -14.36
N VAL A 189 -9.38 -3.48 -13.05
CA VAL A 189 -9.97 -2.44 -12.18
C VAL A 189 -9.07 -1.22 -12.10
N LEU A 190 -7.74 -1.40 -11.98
CA LEU A 190 -6.80 -0.27 -11.98
C LEU A 190 -6.83 0.51 -13.30
N LEU A 191 -6.94 -0.20 -14.45
CA LEU A 191 -7.08 0.43 -15.76
C LEU A 191 -8.42 1.18 -15.89
N ARG A 192 -9.53 0.57 -15.43
CA ARG A 192 -10.84 1.24 -15.40
C ARG A 192 -10.77 2.55 -14.61
N GLU A 193 -10.20 2.50 -13.41
CA GLU A 193 -10.07 3.66 -12.52
C GLU A 193 -9.15 4.74 -13.11
N LEU A 194 -8.05 4.34 -13.76
CA LEU A 194 -7.11 5.30 -14.37
C LEU A 194 -7.71 6.06 -15.56
N HIS A 195 -8.56 5.38 -16.34
CA HIS A 195 -9.15 5.87 -17.58
C HIS A 195 -10.62 6.29 -17.46
N ASP A 196 -11.21 6.21 -16.28
CA ASP A 196 -12.64 6.43 -16.04
C ASP A 196 -13.54 5.57 -16.99
N GLY A 197 -13.06 4.37 -17.35
CA GLY A 197 -13.69 3.49 -18.34
C GLY A 197 -13.79 4.03 -19.77
N LYS A 198 -13.01 5.06 -20.12
CA LYS A 198 -13.03 5.72 -21.45
C LYS A 198 -11.97 5.16 -22.38
N CYS A 199 -12.33 5.04 -23.66
CA CYS A 199 -11.42 4.61 -24.72
C CYS A 199 -10.18 5.53 -24.82
N GLN A 200 -8.99 4.95 -24.87
CA GLN A 200 -7.74 5.71 -24.97
C GLN A 200 -7.53 6.41 -26.32
N LEU A 201 -8.23 6.00 -27.38
CA LEU A 201 -8.13 6.61 -28.71
C LEU A 201 -9.14 7.75 -28.92
N CYS A 202 -10.43 7.48 -28.65
CA CYS A 202 -11.51 8.40 -29.00
C CYS A 202 -12.27 8.99 -27.81
N SER A 203 -11.94 8.60 -26.57
CA SER A 203 -12.62 9.03 -25.35
C SER A 203 -14.04 8.56 -25.14
N PHE A 204 -14.60 7.82 -26.09
CA PHE A 204 -15.93 7.25 -25.98
C PHE A 204 -16.00 6.18 -24.89
N THR A 205 -17.16 6.09 -24.25
CA THR A 205 -17.60 5.02 -23.36
C THR A 205 -19.12 4.99 -23.40
N PHE A 206 -19.73 3.85 -23.06
CA PHE A 206 -21.17 3.78 -22.84
C PHE A 206 -21.44 3.03 -21.54
N GLU A 207 -22.58 3.34 -20.93
CA GLU A 207 -22.98 2.72 -19.67
C GLU A 207 -23.68 1.38 -19.93
N LYS A 208 -23.31 0.37 -19.14
CA LYS A 208 -24.04 -0.88 -19.04
C LYS A 208 -25.35 -0.66 -18.28
N ARG A 209 -26.24 -1.66 -18.29
CA ARG A 209 -27.48 -1.66 -17.50
C ARG A 209 -27.25 -1.40 -16.01
N ASN A 210 -26.10 -1.78 -15.47
CA ASN A 210 -25.71 -1.55 -14.08
C ASN A 210 -25.00 -0.20 -13.85
N ARG A 211 -25.06 0.74 -14.80
CA ARG A 211 -24.43 2.07 -14.77
C ARG A 211 -22.90 2.08 -14.72
N GLU A 212 -22.26 0.92 -14.83
CA GLU A 212 -20.81 0.84 -14.98
C GLU A 212 -20.40 1.09 -16.44
N PRO A 213 -19.27 1.75 -16.70
CA PRO A 213 -18.76 1.92 -18.05
C PRO A 213 -18.43 0.57 -18.70
N TYR A 214 -18.73 0.45 -19.99
CA TYR A 214 -18.29 -0.65 -20.83
C TYR A 214 -16.99 -0.30 -21.55
N PHE A 215 -16.00 -1.18 -21.46
CA PHE A 215 -14.76 -1.10 -22.22
C PHE A 215 -14.19 -2.51 -22.43
N GLU A 216 -13.34 -2.64 -23.43
CA GLU A 216 -12.57 -3.84 -23.74
C GLU A 216 -11.08 -3.55 -23.52
N ILE A 217 -10.33 -4.56 -23.09
CA ILE A 217 -8.88 -4.44 -22.95
C ILE A 217 -8.23 -5.18 -24.11
N HIS A 218 -7.50 -4.44 -24.93
CA HIS A 218 -6.76 -4.98 -26.06
C HIS A 218 -5.30 -5.20 -25.69
N HIS A 219 -4.76 -6.39 -25.98
CA HIS A 219 -3.32 -6.65 -25.91
C HIS A 219 -2.65 -6.22 -27.20
N LEU A 220 -1.64 -5.35 -27.11
CA LEU A 220 -0.84 -4.91 -28.27
C LEU A 220 -0.02 -6.06 -28.86
N ASP A 221 0.52 -6.92 -27.99
CA ASP A 221 1.17 -8.18 -28.33
C ASP A 221 0.67 -9.28 -27.39
N PRO A 222 -0.17 -10.23 -27.86
CA PRO A 222 -0.66 -11.33 -27.05
C PRO A 222 0.45 -12.17 -26.38
N SER A 223 1.66 -12.19 -26.95
CA SER A 223 2.79 -12.97 -26.42
C SER A 223 3.46 -12.35 -25.18
N ILE A 224 3.29 -11.04 -24.93
CA ILE A 224 3.91 -10.31 -23.81
C ILE A 224 3.01 -10.36 -22.54
N GLY A 225 1.80 -10.90 -22.66
CA GLY A 225 0.85 -11.04 -21.56
C GLY A 225 0.33 -9.73 -21.00
N HIS A 226 -0.02 -9.72 -19.71
CA HIS A 226 -0.75 -8.61 -19.08
C HIS A 226 0.13 -7.46 -18.57
N HIS A 227 1.32 -7.27 -19.14
CA HIS A 227 2.15 -6.13 -18.77
C HIS A 227 1.38 -4.81 -19.03
N PRO A 228 1.27 -3.85 -18.08
CA PRO A 228 0.41 -2.67 -18.25
C PRO A 228 0.64 -1.87 -19.54
N SER A 229 1.88 -1.71 -19.98
CA SER A 229 2.22 -1.04 -21.24
C SER A 229 1.81 -1.79 -22.52
N ASN A 230 1.43 -3.06 -22.38
CA ASN A 230 0.98 -3.94 -23.46
C ASN A 230 -0.56 -3.94 -23.58
N LEU A 231 -1.25 -3.20 -22.71
CA LEU A 231 -2.70 -3.21 -22.63
C LEU A 231 -3.26 -1.84 -23.03
N LEU A 232 -4.35 -1.84 -23.79
CA LEU A 232 -5.14 -0.65 -24.10
C LEU A 232 -6.59 -0.81 -23.64
N VAL A 233 -7.14 0.22 -23.00
CA VAL A 233 -8.56 0.36 -22.70
C VAL A 233 -9.26 1.01 -23.91
N LEU A 234 -10.12 0.27 -24.58
CA LEU A 234 -10.79 0.68 -25.81
C LEU A 234 -12.32 0.56 -25.68
N CYS A 235 -13.04 1.32 -26.50
CA CYS A 235 -14.45 1.03 -26.77
C CYS A 235 -14.57 -0.06 -27.85
N PRO A 236 -15.71 -0.75 -27.98
CA PRO A 236 -15.89 -1.83 -28.96
C PRO A 236 -15.49 -1.46 -30.38
N ASN A 237 -15.86 -0.25 -30.83
CA ASN A 237 -15.56 0.20 -32.19
C ASN A 237 -14.06 0.36 -32.43
N CYS A 238 -13.31 0.86 -31.44
CA CYS A 238 -11.85 0.99 -31.55
C CYS A 238 -11.16 -0.36 -31.36
N HIS A 239 -11.69 -1.25 -30.52
CA HIS A 239 -11.18 -2.61 -30.37
C HIS A 239 -11.29 -3.40 -31.67
N ALA A 240 -12.48 -3.41 -32.30
CA ALA A 240 -12.72 -4.05 -33.59
C ALA A 240 -11.81 -3.48 -34.70
N GLN A 241 -11.42 -2.20 -34.64
CA GLN A 241 -10.43 -1.65 -35.56
C GLN A 241 -9.04 -2.27 -35.37
N PHE A 242 -8.62 -2.62 -34.15
CA PHE A 242 -7.36 -3.35 -33.97
C PHE A 242 -7.43 -4.77 -34.54
N GLU A 243 -8.60 -5.41 -34.51
CA GLU A 243 -8.77 -6.79 -34.98
C GLU A 243 -8.94 -6.89 -36.50
N HIS A 244 -9.56 -5.90 -37.13
CA HIS A 244 -10.01 -6.01 -38.52
C HIS A 244 -9.45 -4.93 -39.47
N ALA A 245 -8.91 -3.83 -38.94
CA ALA A 245 -8.39 -2.75 -39.77
C ALA A 245 -6.87 -2.86 -39.98
N THR A 246 -6.35 -2.10 -40.94
CA THR A 246 -4.90 -1.99 -41.11
C THR A 246 -4.32 -1.04 -40.05
N VAL A 247 -3.57 -1.59 -39.10
CA VAL A 247 -2.90 -0.84 -38.03
C VAL A 247 -1.39 -0.79 -38.26
N THR A 248 -0.83 0.40 -38.36
CA THR A 248 0.59 0.63 -38.71
C THR A 248 1.17 1.84 -37.96
N ASN A 249 2.47 2.13 -38.17
CA ASN A 249 3.14 3.36 -37.72
C ASN A 249 3.05 3.64 -36.20
N PHE A 250 3.31 2.62 -35.38
CA PHE A 250 3.32 2.74 -33.92
C PHE A 250 4.42 3.71 -33.44
N THR A 251 4.04 4.67 -32.59
CA THR A 251 4.94 5.64 -31.94
C THR A 251 4.98 5.36 -30.44
N TRP A 252 6.17 5.18 -29.89
CA TRP A 252 6.37 4.75 -28.50
C TRP A 252 7.18 5.76 -27.70
N THR A 253 6.89 5.86 -26.41
CA THR A 253 7.65 6.63 -25.42
C THR A 253 7.83 5.78 -24.17
N HIS A 254 9.06 5.41 -23.83
CA HIS A 254 9.39 4.56 -22.67
C HIS A 254 8.49 3.32 -22.60
N ASN A 255 8.38 2.58 -23.71
CA ASN A 255 7.54 1.38 -23.83
C ASN A 255 6.02 1.62 -23.82
N TRP A 256 5.54 2.86 -23.70
CA TRP A 256 4.12 3.20 -23.80
C TRP A 256 3.77 3.64 -25.22
N LEU A 257 2.72 3.06 -25.80
CA LEU A 257 2.22 3.44 -27.12
C LEU A 257 1.53 4.80 -27.04
N ILE A 258 2.05 5.82 -27.71
CA ILE A 258 1.50 7.19 -27.68
C ILE A 258 0.85 7.61 -29.00
N GLY A 259 1.03 6.85 -30.08
CA GLY A 259 0.39 7.11 -31.36
C GLY A 259 0.47 5.93 -32.32
N LEU A 260 -0.44 5.88 -33.28
CA LEU A 260 -0.52 4.84 -34.32
C LEU A 260 -1.34 5.33 -35.52
N THR A 261 -1.37 4.57 -36.60
CA THR A 261 -2.20 4.83 -37.78
C THR A 261 -3.20 3.68 -38.00
N ILE A 262 -4.49 3.99 -38.12
CA ILE A 262 -5.54 3.03 -38.50
C ILE A 262 -6.14 3.46 -39.83
N ASN A 263 -6.13 2.58 -40.84
CA ASN A 263 -6.66 2.88 -42.19
C ASN A 263 -6.13 4.21 -42.76
N GLY A 264 -4.83 4.46 -42.62
CA GLY A 264 -4.18 5.70 -43.06
C GLY A 264 -4.40 6.92 -42.17
N LYS A 265 -5.32 6.88 -41.19
CA LYS A 265 -5.57 7.98 -40.24
C LYS A 265 -4.67 7.88 -39.01
N ARG A 266 -3.87 8.92 -38.77
CA ARG A 266 -3.04 9.04 -37.56
C ARG A 266 -3.90 9.34 -36.33
N LEU A 267 -3.65 8.61 -35.25
CA LEU A 267 -4.33 8.74 -33.95
C LEU A 267 -3.31 8.87 -32.83
N SER A 268 -3.64 9.67 -31.82
CA SER A 268 -2.90 9.73 -30.55
C SER A 268 -3.51 8.77 -29.54
N VAL A 269 -2.68 8.13 -28.73
CA VAL A 269 -3.10 7.26 -27.64
C VAL A 269 -2.93 7.99 -26.31
N ARG A 270 -3.99 8.06 -25.51
CA ARG A 270 -3.95 8.72 -24.19
C ARG A 270 -3.32 7.80 -23.14
N GLN A 271 -2.00 7.94 -22.95
CA GLN A 271 -1.22 7.19 -21.96
C GLN A 271 -0.79 8.09 -20.79
N PRO A 272 -1.52 8.11 -19.66
CA PRO A 272 -1.16 8.94 -18.50
C PRO A 272 0.13 8.48 -17.80
N LEU A 273 0.63 7.27 -18.11
CA LEU A 273 1.83 6.69 -17.51
C LEU A 273 3.12 6.98 -18.29
N ALA A 274 3.01 7.44 -19.55
CA ALA A 274 4.18 7.67 -20.41
C ALA A 274 5.17 8.68 -19.81
N ASN A 275 4.67 9.76 -19.21
CA ASN A 275 5.50 10.82 -18.63
C ASN A 275 6.04 10.49 -17.22
N ASP A 276 5.40 9.59 -16.47
CA ASP A 276 5.85 9.26 -15.10
C ASP A 276 7.04 8.33 -15.10
N SER A 277 7.09 7.42 -16.07
CA SER A 277 8.22 6.51 -16.24
C SER A 277 9.54 7.28 -16.34
N LEU A 278 9.57 8.35 -17.16
CA LEU A 278 10.71 9.23 -17.32
C LEU A 278 11.11 9.92 -16.01
N ARG A 279 10.15 10.45 -15.25
CA ARG A 279 10.44 11.09 -13.95
C ARG A 279 11.04 10.11 -12.95
N ARG A 280 10.54 8.87 -12.90
CA ARG A 280 11.05 7.85 -11.97
C ARG A 280 12.43 7.35 -12.35
N THR A 281 12.71 7.14 -13.63
CA THR A 281 14.06 6.78 -14.09
C THR A 281 15.07 7.86 -13.68
N LEU A 282 14.75 9.14 -13.93
CA LEU A 282 15.63 10.26 -13.55
C LEU A 282 15.82 10.40 -12.03
N LEU A 283 14.75 10.25 -11.23
CA LEU A 283 14.86 10.28 -9.76
C LEU A 283 15.59 9.06 -9.18
N GLY A 284 15.42 7.87 -9.77
CA GLY A 284 16.12 6.66 -9.35
C GLY A 284 17.64 6.81 -9.48
N PHE A 285 18.11 7.41 -10.57
CA PHE A 285 19.53 7.76 -10.73
C PHE A 285 20.00 8.75 -9.65
N ALA A 286 19.23 9.81 -9.38
CA ALA A 286 19.61 10.81 -8.37
C ALA A 286 19.75 10.23 -6.94
N ILE A 287 18.90 9.27 -6.57
CA ILE A 287 18.95 8.62 -5.24
C ILE A 287 20.16 7.70 -5.11
N VAL A 288 20.51 6.94 -6.15
CA VAL A 288 21.73 6.11 -6.14
C VAL A 288 22.97 6.98 -5.95
N PHE A 289 23.07 8.12 -6.66
CA PHE A 289 24.19 9.06 -6.48
C PHE A 289 24.24 9.69 -5.08
N ALA A 290 23.09 9.98 -4.46
CA ALA A 290 23.05 10.52 -3.10
C ALA A 290 23.50 9.50 -2.05
N ILE A 291 23.11 8.22 -2.19
CA ILE A 291 23.52 7.15 -1.28
C ILE A 291 25.02 6.85 -1.44
N SER A 292 25.55 6.85 -2.67
CA SER A 292 26.99 6.68 -2.91
C SER A 292 27.83 7.81 -2.28
N ARG A 293 27.34 9.06 -2.27
CA ARG A 293 28.03 10.17 -1.58
C ARG A 293 27.99 10.05 -0.05
N ILE A 294 26.91 9.53 0.53
CA ILE A 294 26.79 9.34 1.99
C ILE A 294 27.72 8.21 2.46
N VAL A 295 27.84 7.12 1.71
CA VAL A 295 28.80 6.03 2.02
C VAL A 295 30.24 6.54 1.93
N HIS A 296 30.56 7.39 0.96
CA HIS A 296 31.91 7.94 0.80
C HIS A 296 32.31 8.93 1.92
N ILE A 297 31.35 9.72 2.44
CA ILE A 297 31.58 10.63 3.57
C ILE A 297 31.71 9.86 4.90
N SER A 298 31.00 8.74 5.04
CA SER A 298 31.07 7.89 6.24
C SER A 298 32.44 7.21 6.36
N ASN A 299 33.04 6.75 5.26
CA ASN A 299 34.38 6.17 5.25
C ASN A 299 35.50 7.20 5.47
N PHE A 300 35.29 8.47 5.13
CA PHE A 300 36.29 9.51 5.37
C PHE A 300 36.38 9.93 6.85
N ARG A 301 35.34 9.67 7.65
CA ARG A 301 35.28 10.03 9.07
C ARG A 301 35.89 8.97 10.00
N MET A 302 36.13 7.75 9.52
CA MET A 302 36.79 6.67 10.30
C MET A 302 38.33 6.70 10.21
N ASN A 303 38.92 7.44 9.27
CA ASN A 303 40.37 7.45 9.03
C ASN A 303 41.13 8.68 9.59
N ARG A 304 40.54 9.40 10.56
CA ARG A 304 41.18 10.56 11.21
C ARG A 304 41.51 10.38 12.69
N ASN A 305 41.37 9.17 13.22
CA ASN A 305 41.65 8.85 14.63
C ASN A 305 42.70 7.73 14.80
N SER A 306 43.64 7.63 13.86
CA SER A 306 44.82 6.76 13.96
C SER A 306 46.07 7.61 13.81
#